data_AF-A0A7K6UQ34-F1
#
_entry.id   AF-A0A7K6UQ34-F1
#
_cell.length_a   1.000
_cell.length_b   1.000
_cell.length_c   1.000
_cell.angle_alpha   90.00
_cell.angle_beta   90.00
_cell.angle_gamma   90.00
#
_symmetry.space_group_name_H-M   'P 1'
#
loop_
_entity.id
_entity.type
_entity.pdbx_description
1 polymer ?
#
loop_
_entity_poly.entity_id
_entity_poly.type
_entity_poly.pdbx_seq_one_letter_code
_entity_poly.pdbx_strand_id
1 'polypeptide(L)'
;VTNQIFPVWTYSYLALLFPVFLITDYVRYKPVILLQGISFIVTWLLLLFAHGVLAMQAVEFFYGMATATEVAYYAYIYSVVSTERYQRVTSYCRSSTLLAATIAAVLGQLLVSLADVSYFHLNAITLASVSLAFVCSFFLPMPQKSMFFHRKGVPETLPAPEKAVATVSSHRPSSCQEDQGSASADRGATPEQQADRAKPHSHMLRVMVQLSKDLRDCYSSRKLLYWSLWWALATAGFNQVVNYIQVLWDYRAPSHSSAVYNGAVEAIATFLS
;
A
#
# COMPACT_ATOMS: atom_id res chain seq x y z
N VAL A 1 -21.57 -22.89 -8.98
CA VAL A 1 -20.15 -22.89 -8.54
C VAL A 1 -19.61 -21.46 -8.49
N THR A 2 -19.65 -20.71 -9.60
CA THR A 2 -19.18 -19.32 -9.69
C THR A 2 -19.76 -18.37 -8.63
N ASN A 3 -21.08 -18.42 -8.39
CA ASN A 3 -21.77 -17.61 -7.38
C ASN A 3 -21.36 -17.93 -5.92
N GLN A 4 -20.62 -19.01 -5.68
CA GLN A 4 -20.11 -19.38 -4.35
C GLN A 4 -18.63 -19.02 -4.16
N ILE A 5 -17.91 -18.76 -5.25
CA ILE A 5 -16.45 -18.57 -5.25
C ILE A 5 -16.14 -17.08 -5.32
N PHE A 6 -16.54 -16.38 -6.39
CA PHE A 6 -16.18 -14.96 -6.61
C PHE A 6 -16.61 -13.99 -5.50
N PRO A 7 -17.76 -14.18 -4.80
CA PRO A 7 -18.09 -13.29 -3.70
C PRO A 7 -17.10 -13.35 -2.54
N VAL A 8 -16.40 -14.48 -2.34
CA VAL A 8 -15.43 -14.66 -1.24
C VAL A 8 -14.31 -13.64 -1.34
N TRP A 9 -13.79 -13.38 -2.55
CA TRP A 9 -12.77 -12.35 -2.75
C TRP A 9 -13.27 -10.97 -2.37
N THR A 10 -14.44 -10.57 -2.89
CA THR A 10 -15.01 -9.24 -2.63
C THR A 10 -15.26 -9.01 -1.13
N TYR A 11 -15.85 -9.99 -0.44
CA TYR A 11 -16.17 -9.87 0.99
C TYR A 11 -14.92 -9.95 1.87
N SER A 12 -13.99 -10.86 1.55
CA SER A 12 -12.73 -10.98 2.29
C SER A 12 -11.88 -9.73 2.11
N TYR A 13 -11.74 -9.20 0.89
CA TYR A 13 -11.05 -7.95 0.61
C TYR A 13 -11.63 -6.80 1.44
N LEU A 14 -12.95 -6.61 1.43
CA LEU A 14 -13.62 -5.56 2.20
C LEU A 14 -13.36 -5.71 3.72
N ALA A 15 -13.47 -6.93 4.24
CA ALA A 15 -13.25 -7.20 5.66
C ALA A 15 -11.78 -7.05 6.06
N LEU A 16 -10.85 -7.44 5.19
CA LEU A 16 -9.41 -7.45 5.44
C LEU A 16 -8.77 -6.07 5.26
N LEU A 17 -9.36 -5.16 4.49
CA LEU A 17 -8.87 -3.78 4.35
C LEU A 17 -8.64 -3.11 5.71
N PHE A 18 -9.58 -3.25 6.64
CA PHE A 18 -9.48 -2.63 7.96
C PHE A 18 -8.31 -3.16 8.81
N PRO A 19 -8.20 -4.47 9.10
CA PRO A 19 -7.07 -5.00 9.87
C PRO A 19 -5.74 -4.82 9.14
N VAL A 20 -5.68 -5.01 7.82
CA VAL A 20 -4.44 -4.83 7.05
C VAL A 20 -3.97 -3.37 7.08
N PHE A 21 -4.89 -2.41 7.00
CA PHE A 21 -4.56 -0.99 7.14
C PHE A 21 -3.97 -0.68 8.53
N LEU A 22 -4.60 -1.19 9.60
CA LEU A 22 -4.09 -1.03 10.97
C LEU A 22 -2.71 -1.69 11.16
N ILE A 23 -2.53 -2.89 10.62
CA ILE A 23 -1.24 -3.60 10.62
C ILE A 23 -0.19 -2.75 9.89
N THR A 24 -0.52 -2.21 8.72
CA THR A 24 0.40 -1.38 7.92
C THR A 24 0.88 -0.16 8.69
N ASP A 25 -0.04 0.49 9.43
CA ASP A 25 0.29 1.63 10.28
C ASP A 25 1.16 1.23 11.48
N TYR A 26 0.86 0.08 12.12
CA TYR A 26 1.56 -0.38 13.32
C TYR A 26 2.96 -0.97 13.04
N VAL A 27 3.08 -1.89 12.08
CA VAL A 27 4.29 -2.69 11.86
C VAL A 27 5.21 -2.14 10.76
N ARG A 28 4.86 -0.99 10.17
CA ARG A 28 5.48 -0.42 8.97
C ARG A 28 5.30 -1.34 7.74
N TYR A 29 5.71 -0.86 6.57
CA TYR A 29 5.45 -1.51 5.27
C TYR A 29 6.12 -2.88 5.03
N LYS A 30 7.20 -3.27 5.72
CA LYS A 30 7.94 -4.52 5.39
C LYS A 30 7.14 -5.80 5.72
N PRO A 31 6.51 -5.94 6.90
CA PRO A 31 5.61 -7.08 7.17
C PRO A 31 4.41 -7.16 6.23
N VAL A 32 3.94 -6.02 5.72
CA VAL A 32 2.81 -5.97 4.76
C VAL A 32 3.22 -6.56 3.41
N ILE A 33 4.41 -6.21 2.91
CA ILE A 33 4.97 -6.81 1.69
C ILE A 33 5.17 -8.32 1.85
N LEU A 34 5.65 -8.75 3.02
CA LEU A 34 5.83 -10.19 3.29
C LEU A 34 4.48 -10.92 3.33
N LEU A 35 3.48 -10.35 3.99
CA LEU A 35 2.13 -10.90 4.05
C LEU A 35 1.52 -11.02 2.64
N GLN A 36 1.70 -9.99 1.81
CA GLN A 36 1.27 -10.01 0.41
C GLN A 36 1.92 -11.15 -0.38
N GLY A 37 3.25 -11.28 -0.30
CA GLY A 37 3.99 -12.31 -1.03
C GLY A 37 3.63 -13.73 -0.58
N ILE A 38 3.46 -13.97 0.72
CA ILE A 38 2.99 -15.27 1.25
C ILE A 38 1.58 -15.58 0.73
N SER A 39 0.69 -14.60 0.78
CA SER A 39 -0.70 -14.76 0.31
C SER A 39 -0.74 -15.16 -1.16
N PHE A 40 0.05 -14.49 -2.01
CA PHE A 40 0.19 -14.86 -3.41
C PHE A 40 0.77 -16.27 -3.57
N ILE A 41 1.89 -16.62 -2.92
CA ILE A 41 2.45 -17.98 -3.03
C ILE A 41 1.40 -19.05 -2.68
N VAL A 42 0.63 -18.85 -1.61
CA VAL A 42 -0.46 -19.75 -1.23
C VAL A 42 -1.55 -19.83 -2.30
N THR A 43 -1.98 -18.70 -2.87
CA THR A 43 -2.95 -18.65 -3.97
C THR A 43 -2.51 -19.51 -5.16
N TRP A 44 -1.28 -19.33 -5.66
CA TRP A 44 -0.81 -20.08 -6.83
C TRP A 44 -0.51 -21.56 -6.52
N LEU A 45 -0.08 -21.90 -5.31
CA LEU A 45 0.03 -23.30 -4.88
C LEU A 45 -1.34 -23.98 -4.85
N LEU A 46 -2.37 -23.31 -4.31
CA LEU A 46 -3.73 -23.85 -4.31
C LEU A 46 -4.27 -24.00 -5.74
N LEU A 47 -4.01 -23.05 -6.64
CA LEU A 47 -4.40 -23.16 -8.05
C LEU A 47 -3.75 -24.35 -8.78
N LEU A 48 -2.51 -24.71 -8.43
CA LEU A 48 -1.80 -25.82 -9.07
C LEU A 48 -2.20 -27.20 -8.53
N PHE A 49 -2.43 -27.32 -7.23
CA PHE A 49 -2.54 -28.62 -6.56
C PHE A 49 -3.93 -28.92 -5.99
N ALA A 50 -4.74 -27.89 -5.70
CA ALA A 50 -6.01 -28.07 -5.02
C ALA A 50 -7.19 -28.06 -6.01
N HIS A 51 -8.17 -28.92 -5.73
CA HIS A 51 -9.35 -29.09 -6.56
C HIS A 51 -10.62 -28.97 -5.69
N GLY A 52 -11.68 -28.41 -6.28
CA GLY A 52 -12.98 -28.29 -5.63
C GLY A 52 -13.32 -26.89 -5.11
N VAL A 53 -14.57 -26.71 -4.70
CA VAL A 53 -15.13 -25.38 -4.40
C VAL A 53 -14.48 -24.74 -3.17
N LEU A 54 -14.23 -25.51 -2.10
CA LEU A 54 -13.59 -24.99 -0.89
C LEU A 54 -12.15 -24.51 -1.15
N ALA A 55 -11.41 -25.22 -2.00
CA ALA A 55 -10.07 -24.81 -2.41
C ALA A 55 -10.11 -23.49 -3.19
N MET A 56 -11.07 -23.35 -4.11
CA MET A 56 -11.24 -22.10 -4.86
C MET A 56 -11.72 -20.95 -3.96
N GLN A 57 -12.56 -21.20 -2.96
CA GLN A 57 -12.89 -20.17 -1.95
C GLN A 57 -11.66 -19.74 -1.14
N ALA A 58 -10.77 -20.67 -0.80
CA ALA A 58 -9.51 -20.34 -0.13
C ALA A 58 -8.58 -19.53 -1.05
N VAL A 59 -8.49 -19.87 -2.34
CA VAL A 59 -7.78 -19.08 -3.36
C VAL A 59 -8.27 -17.63 -3.36
N GLU A 60 -9.59 -17.42 -3.46
CA GLU A 60 -10.21 -16.09 -3.47
C GLU A 60 -9.96 -15.32 -2.17
N PHE A 61 -9.95 -16.00 -1.02
CA PHE A 61 -9.64 -15.39 0.27
C PHE A 61 -8.18 -14.90 0.35
N PHE A 62 -7.21 -15.74 0.00
CA PHE A 62 -5.79 -15.35 0.01
C PHE A 62 -5.49 -14.30 -1.04
N TYR A 63 -6.15 -14.38 -2.21
CA TYR A 63 -6.05 -13.35 -3.22
C TYR A 63 -6.64 -12.01 -2.73
N GLY A 64 -7.77 -12.04 -2.02
CA GLY A 64 -8.38 -10.87 -1.40
C GLY A 64 -7.50 -10.24 -0.32
N MET A 65 -6.78 -11.06 0.45
CA MET A 65 -5.76 -10.60 1.40
C MET A 65 -4.62 -9.87 0.68
N ALA A 66 -4.10 -10.43 -0.42
CA ALA A 66 -3.04 -9.81 -1.19
C ALA A 66 -3.49 -8.46 -1.81
N THR A 67 -4.70 -8.39 -2.36
CA THR A 67 -5.28 -7.13 -2.88
C THR A 67 -5.45 -6.09 -1.75
N ALA A 68 -5.89 -6.49 -0.56
CA ALA A 68 -6.01 -5.58 0.58
C ALA A 68 -4.65 -5.01 1.02
N THR A 69 -3.61 -5.85 1.05
CA THR A 69 -2.23 -5.41 1.37
C THR A 69 -1.67 -4.44 0.34
N GLU A 70 -1.99 -4.62 -0.95
CA GLU A 70 -1.56 -3.72 -2.01
C GLU A 70 -2.12 -2.30 -1.85
N VAL A 71 -3.42 -2.19 -1.55
CA VAL A 71 -4.08 -0.89 -1.32
C VAL A 71 -3.48 -0.18 -0.11
N ALA A 72 -3.28 -0.92 1.00
CA ALA A 72 -2.64 -0.37 2.19
C ALA A 72 -1.19 0.08 1.93
N TYR A 73 -0.46 -0.68 1.12
CA TYR A 73 0.91 -0.34 0.70
C TYR A 73 0.97 0.94 -0.12
N TYR A 74 0.07 1.13 -1.09
CA TYR A 74 -0.01 2.39 -1.85
C TYR A 74 -0.33 3.58 -0.96
N ALA A 75 -1.28 3.44 -0.02
CA ALA A 75 -1.59 4.48 0.96
C ALA A 75 -0.36 4.86 1.80
N TYR A 76 0.42 3.86 2.22
CA TYR A 76 1.67 4.08 2.94
C TYR A 76 2.71 4.84 2.09
N ILE A 77 2.95 4.45 0.84
CA ILE A 77 3.90 5.15 -0.03
C ILE A 77 3.53 6.63 -0.13
N TYR A 78 2.27 6.94 -0.40
CA TYR A 78 1.83 8.34 -0.53
C TYR A 78 1.97 9.12 0.78
N SER A 79 1.85 8.48 1.94
CA SER A 79 2.07 9.15 3.23
C SER A 79 3.53 9.57 3.48
N VAL A 80 4.50 8.89 2.86
CA VAL A 80 5.94 9.11 3.10
C VAL A 80 6.56 10.04 2.04
N VAL A 81 6.01 10.08 0.83
CA VAL A 81 6.48 10.94 -0.26
C VAL A 81 6.08 12.40 0.03
N SER A 82 6.85 13.38 -0.46
CA SER A 82 6.42 14.79 -0.38
C SER A 82 5.37 15.10 -1.45
N THR A 83 4.42 15.97 -1.13
CA THR A 83 3.32 16.36 -2.03
C THR A 83 3.81 16.87 -3.39
N GLU A 84 4.95 17.57 -3.43
CA GLU A 84 5.62 18.03 -4.66
C GLU A 84 5.98 16.90 -5.65
N ARG A 85 6.21 15.69 -5.14
CA ARG A 85 6.60 14.52 -5.94
C ARG A 85 5.47 13.52 -6.14
N TYR A 86 4.27 13.78 -5.61
CA TYR A 86 3.13 12.85 -5.72
C TYR A 86 2.85 12.48 -7.16
N GLN A 87 2.69 13.46 -8.05
CA GLN A 87 2.37 13.18 -9.45
C GLN A 87 3.44 12.30 -10.13
N ARG A 88 4.73 12.54 -9.86
CA ARG A 88 5.82 11.75 -10.45
C ARG A 88 5.83 10.32 -9.90
N VAL A 89 5.69 10.14 -8.60
CA VAL A 89 5.65 8.81 -7.98
C VAL A 89 4.41 8.04 -8.45
N THR A 90 3.24 8.66 -8.44
CA THR A 90 2.00 8.07 -8.97
C THR A 90 2.16 7.67 -10.43
N SER A 91 2.75 8.53 -11.25
CA SER A 91 3.01 8.23 -12.67
C SER A 91 3.93 7.04 -12.82
N TYR A 92 5.07 6.99 -12.12
CA TYR A 92 5.98 5.85 -12.21
C TYR A 92 5.33 4.54 -11.73
N CYS A 93 4.61 4.57 -10.61
CA CYS A 93 3.89 3.40 -10.12
C CYS A 93 2.85 2.90 -11.13
N ARG A 94 1.99 3.80 -11.64
CA ARG A 94 0.92 3.44 -12.58
C ARG A 94 1.47 2.97 -13.91
N SER A 95 2.44 3.67 -14.49
CA SER A 95 3.07 3.28 -15.76
C SER A 95 3.81 1.95 -15.63
N SER A 96 4.50 1.70 -14.51
CA SER A 96 5.13 0.41 -14.23
C SER A 96 4.11 -0.73 -14.19
N THR A 97 2.98 -0.55 -13.49
CA THR A 97 1.94 -1.57 -13.38
C THR A 97 1.29 -1.86 -14.74
N LEU A 98 0.97 -0.81 -15.52
CA LEU A 98 0.38 -0.98 -16.86
C LEU A 98 1.35 -1.68 -17.83
N LEU A 99 2.63 -1.30 -17.80
CA LEU A 99 3.65 -1.95 -18.61
C LEU A 99 3.82 -3.43 -18.23
N ALA A 100 3.91 -3.73 -16.93
CA ALA A 100 4.02 -5.11 -16.44
C ALA A 100 2.80 -5.95 -16.83
N ALA A 101 1.58 -5.40 -16.69
CA ALA A 101 0.34 -6.06 -17.09
C ALA A 101 0.29 -6.31 -18.60
N THR A 102 0.70 -5.35 -19.42
CA THR A 102 0.76 -5.50 -20.88
C THR A 102 1.75 -6.60 -21.27
N ILE A 103 2.96 -6.59 -20.69
CA ILE A 103 3.98 -7.62 -20.94
C ILE A 103 3.46 -9.00 -20.50
N ALA A 104 2.84 -9.10 -19.33
CA ALA A 104 2.29 -10.36 -18.81
C ALA A 104 1.16 -10.90 -19.70
N ALA A 105 0.26 -10.04 -20.17
CA ALA A 105 -0.85 -10.42 -21.03
C ALA A 105 -0.36 -10.88 -22.42
N VAL A 106 0.60 -10.15 -23.01
CA VAL A 106 1.23 -10.55 -24.29
C VAL A 106 1.99 -11.86 -24.13
N LEU A 107 2.81 -11.99 -23.09
CA LEU A 107 3.59 -13.20 -22.83
C LEU A 107 2.67 -14.40 -22.56
N GLY A 108 1.66 -14.24 -21.72
CA GLY A 108 0.67 -15.28 -21.43
C GLY A 108 -0.07 -15.74 -22.69
N GLN A 109 -0.50 -14.80 -23.53
CA GLN A 109 -1.15 -15.14 -24.80
C GLN A 109 -0.19 -15.86 -25.75
N LEU A 110 1.07 -15.43 -25.85
CA LEU A 110 2.09 -16.03 -26.71
C LEU A 110 2.38 -17.48 -26.30
N LEU A 111 2.53 -17.74 -25.00
CA LEU A 111 2.81 -19.07 -24.46
C LEU A 111 1.64 -20.03 -24.74
N VAL A 112 0.41 -19.57 -24.62
CA VAL A 112 -0.79 -20.40 -24.89
C VAL A 112 -0.99 -20.60 -26.39
N SER A 113 -0.77 -19.58 -27.23
CA SER A 113 -1.10 -19.65 -28.67
C SER A 113 -0.02 -20.27 -29.55
N LEU A 114 1.27 -20.07 -29.24
CA LEU A 114 2.39 -20.52 -30.09
C LEU A 114 3.10 -21.75 -29.53
N ALA A 115 3.13 -21.91 -28.21
CA ALA A 115 3.88 -22.97 -27.55
C ALA A 115 2.98 -24.07 -26.94
N ASP A 116 1.66 -23.97 -27.14
CA ASP A 116 0.63 -24.90 -26.60
C ASP A 116 0.84 -25.23 -25.11
N VAL A 117 1.32 -24.23 -24.36
CA VAL A 117 1.70 -24.39 -22.96
C VAL A 117 0.41 -24.51 -22.14
N SER A 118 0.25 -25.65 -21.47
CA SER A 118 -0.93 -25.88 -20.65
C SER A 118 -1.05 -24.88 -19.49
N TYR A 119 -2.28 -24.60 -19.04
CA TYR A 119 -2.57 -23.70 -17.91
C TYR A 119 -1.80 -24.06 -16.63
N PHE A 120 -1.45 -25.33 -16.45
CA PHE A 120 -0.60 -25.77 -15.34
C PHE A 120 0.79 -25.12 -15.39
N HIS A 121 1.45 -25.15 -16.54
CA HIS A 121 2.77 -24.54 -16.71
C HIS A 121 2.71 -23.01 -16.63
N LEU A 122 1.63 -22.38 -17.11
CA LEU A 122 1.41 -20.95 -16.92
C LEU A 122 1.37 -20.58 -15.43
N ASN A 123 0.57 -21.30 -14.64
CA ASN A 123 0.50 -21.08 -13.20
C ASN A 123 1.83 -21.39 -12.49
N ALA A 124 2.59 -22.39 -12.96
CA ALA A 124 3.92 -22.70 -12.43
C ALA A 124 4.94 -21.58 -12.70
N ILE A 125 4.92 -20.98 -13.89
CA ILE A 125 5.76 -19.82 -14.24
C ILE A 125 5.40 -18.62 -13.36
N THR A 126 4.10 -18.35 -13.17
CA THR A 126 3.66 -17.27 -12.27
C THR A 126 4.09 -17.52 -10.83
N LEU A 127 3.95 -18.75 -10.33
CA LEU A 127 4.41 -19.13 -8.99
C LEU A 127 5.92 -18.90 -8.82
N ALA A 128 6.73 -19.29 -9.81
CA ALA A 128 8.17 -19.07 -9.80
C ALA A 128 8.52 -17.57 -9.76
N SER A 129 7.83 -16.76 -10.58
CA SER A 129 8.02 -15.30 -10.62
C SER A 129 7.66 -14.63 -9.29
N VAL A 130 6.49 -14.98 -8.72
CA VAL A 130 6.05 -14.48 -7.40
C VAL A 130 7.02 -14.91 -6.30
N SER A 131 7.50 -16.16 -6.33
CA SER A 131 8.45 -16.67 -5.34
C SER A 131 9.79 -15.92 -5.41
N LEU A 132 10.29 -15.64 -6.62
CA LEU A 132 11.49 -14.83 -6.82
C LEU A 132 11.29 -13.40 -6.31
N ALA A 133 10.15 -12.76 -6.62
CA ALA A 133 9.81 -11.44 -6.13
C ALA A 133 9.73 -11.40 -4.59
N PHE A 134 9.16 -12.45 -3.98
CA PHE A 134 9.12 -12.61 -2.52
C PHE A 134 10.52 -12.73 -1.93
N VAL A 135 11.42 -13.49 -2.53
CA VAL A 135 12.83 -13.57 -2.09
C VAL A 135 13.52 -12.21 -2.22
N CYS A 136 13.32 -11.51 -3.34
CA CYS A 136 13.84 -10.15 -3.55
C CYS A 136 13.32 -9.16 -2.49
N SER A 137 12.09 -9.35 -1.99
CA SER A 137 11.48 -8.49 -0.97
C SER A 137 12.28 -8.42 0.34
N PHE A 138 13.03 -9.48 0.69
CA PHE A 138 13.86 -9.49 1.89
C PHE A 138 15.05 -8.54 1.79
N PHE A 139 15.59 -8.35 0.58
CA PHE A 139 16.73 -7.48 0.30
C PHE A 139 16.35 -6.00 0.17
N LEU A 140 15.05 -5.67 0.16
CA LEU A 140 14.64 -4.27 0.17
C LEU A 140 15.04 -3.58 1.50
N PRO A 141 15.67 -2.40 1.42
CA PRO A 141 16.14 -1.66 2.58
C PRO A 141 14.95 -1.19 3.42
N MET A 142 15.08 -1.28 4.75
CA MET A 142 14.06 -0.80 5.68
C MET A 142 14.18 0.74 5.85
N PRO A 143 13.23 1.57 5.38
CA PRO A 143 13.13 2.99 5.70
C PRO A 143 13.02 3.14 7.21
N GLN A 144 13.97 3.91 7.74
CA GLN A 144 14.14 4.12 9.17
C GLN A 144 13.13 5.13 9.75
N LYS A 145 12.35 5.83 8.92
CA LYS A 145 11.39 6.84 9.37
C LYS A 145 9.98 6.25 9.55
N SER A 146 9.58 6.07 10.80
CA SER A 146 8.17 5.86 11.19
C SER A 146 7.43 7.20 11.18
N MET A 147 6.15 7.18 10.76
CA MET A 147 5.26 8.34 10.62
C MET A 147 5.26 9.31 11.82
N PHE A 148 5.48 8.82 13.05
CA PHE A 148 5.23 9.61 14.26
C PHE A 148 6.47 10.05 15.05
N PHE A 149 7.66 9.51 14.77
CA PHE A 149 8.80 9.63 15.71
C PHE A 149 9.87 10.68 15.34
N HIS A 150 9.67 11.51 14.31
CA HIS A 150 10.63 12.56 13.95
C HIS A 150 10.00 13.91 13.60
N ARG A 151 9.12 14.42 14.46
CA ARG A 151 8.97 15.87 14.65
C ARG A 151 9.88 16.32 15.80
N LYS A 152 11.20 16.20 15.64
CA LYS A 152 12.13 16.97 16.48
C LYS A 152 12.33 18.33 15.81
N GLY A 153 11.69 19.34 16.38
CA GLY A 153 12.02 20.76 16.30
C GLY A 153 12.58 21.27 14.98
N VAL A 154 11.70 21.57 14.03
CA VAL A 154 11.91 22.76 13.21
C VAL A 154 11.11 23.86 13.91
N PRO A 155 11.76 24.86 14.55
CA PRO A 155 11.09 26.12 14.81
C PRO A 155 10.82 26.72 13.42
N GLU A 156 9.59 26.61 12.95
CA GLU A 156 9.08 27.52 11.91
C GLU A 156 8.95 28.88 12.57
N THR A 157 10.07 29.61 12.60
CA THR A 157 10.04 31.06 12.80
C THR A 157 9.37 31.63 11.57
N LEU A 158 8.10 31.97 11.69
CA LEU A 158 7.37 32.82 10.75
C LEU A 158 8.20 34.09 10.48
N PRO A 159 8.56 34.42 9.22
CA PRO A 159 8.98 35.78 8.90
C PRO A 159 7.72 36.57 8.52
N ALA A 160 7.23 37.37 9.48
CA ALA A 160 6.37 38.51 9.15
C ALA A 160 7.23 39.62 8.52
N PRO A 161 6.65 40.46 7.64
CA PRO A 161 7.42 41.22 6.66
C PRO A 161 7.89 42.57 7.22
N GLU A 162 9.19 42.83 7.20
CA GLU A 162 9.71 44.19 7.40
C GLU A 162 10.48 44.66 6.17
N LYS A 163 9.87 45.64 5.48
CA LYS A 163 10.52 46.48 4.50
C LYS A 163 11.38 47.53 5.21
N ALA A 164 12.56 47.72 4.63
CA ALA A 164 13.22 49.01 4.41
C ALA A 164 14.20 49.58 5.48
N VAL A 165 15.48 49.49 5.08
CA VAL A 165 16.46 50.60 4.96
C VAL A 165 17.36 50.94 6.17
N ALA A 166 18.59 50.44 6.04
CA ALA A 166 19.91 51.11 6.14
C ALA A 166 20.25 52.06 7.31
N THR A 167 21.31 51.71 8.06
CA THR A 167 22.52 52.54 8.37
C THR A 167 23.53 51.69 9.18
N VAL A 168 24.65 51.24 8.61
CA VAL A 168 26.02 51.82 8.65
C VAL A 168 26.69 51.89 10.05
N SER A 169 27.61 50.93 10.23
CA SER A 169 28.92 50.86 10.93
C SER A 169 29.29 51.61 12.23
N SER A 170 30.07 50.84 13.01
CA SER A 170 31.24 51.21 13.84
C SER A 170 31.01 51.92 15.18
N HIS A 171 31.30 51.22 16.29
CA HIS A 171 32.46 51.50 17.16
C HIS A 171 32.44 50.63 18.44
N ARG A 172 33.60 50.06 18.77
CA ARG A 172 34.01 49.46 20.06
C ARG A 172 34.91 50.53 20.76
N PRO A 173 34.96 50.69 22.11
CA PRO A 173 35.95 49.96 22.94
C PRO A 173 35.66 49.73 24.45
N SER A 174 36.41 48.76 24.99
CA SER A 174 36.84 48.57 26.40
C SER A 174 35.75 48.21 27.42
N SER A 175 35.97 47.40 28.46
CA SER A 175 37.15 47.18 29.29
C SER A 175 37.05 45.84 30.04
N CYS A 176 38.19 45.36 30.54
CA CYS A 176 38.38 44.12 31.27
C CYS A 176 37.87 44.20 32.72
N GLN A 177 37.34 43.10 33.25
CA GLN A 177 37.42 42.77 34.68
C GLN A 177 37.36 41.24 34.85
N GLU A 178 38.50 40.67 35.26
CA GLU A 178 38.60 39.40 35.99
C GLU A 178 38.22 39.66 37.46
N ASP A 179 37.46 38.78 38.11
CA ASP A 179 38.04 37.85 39.10
C ASP A 179 37.00 36.83 39.64
N GLN A 180 37.52 35.61 39.89
CA GLN A 180 37.14 34.53 40.83
C GLN A 180 35.74 34.54 41.49
N GLY A 181 34.96 33.46 41.57
CA GLY A 181 35.26 32.03 41.67
C GLY A 181 34.38 31.45 42.79
N SER A 182 33.55 30.43 42.52
CA SER A 182 33.08 29.46 43.54
C SER A 182 32.26 28.35 42.88
N ALA A 183 32.69 27.12 43.16
CA ALA A 183 32.06 25.88 42.77
C ALA A 183 30.94 25.52 43.76
N SER A 184 29.81 25.02 43.24
CA SER A 184 29.02 24.02 43.94
C SER A 184 28.19 23.24 42.91
N ALA A 185 28.51 21.96 42.82
CA ALA A 185 28.01 21.00 41.88
C ALA A 185 26.51 20.72 42.09
N ASP A 186 25.77 20.90 41.01
CA ASP A 186 24.46 20.36 40.76
C ASP A 186 24.57 18.84 40.55
N ARG A 187 23.93 18.04 41.41
CA ARG A 187 23.73 16.60 41.21
C ARG A 187 22.28 16.22 41.53
N GLY A 188 21.44 16.40 40.52
CA GLY A 188 20.68 15.31 39.91
C GLY A 188 19.82 14.46 40.85
N ALA A 189 18.63 14.97 41.15
CA ALA A 189 17.50 14.09 41.47
C ALA A 189 17.21 13.22 40.25
N THR A 190 17.26 11.90 40.44
CA THR A 190 16.84 10.91 39.46
C THR A 190 15.35 10.68 39.65
N PRO A 191 14.46 11.01 38.70
CA PRO A 191 13.16 10.35 38.65
C PRO A 191 13.39 9.06 37.88
N GLU A 192 13.27 7.97 38.62
CA GLU A 192 13.16 6.61 38.10
C GLU A 192 12.30 6.60 36.82
N GLN A 193 12.89 6.05 35.76
CA GLN A 193 12.18 5.59 34.58
C GLN A 193 11.19 4.53 35.04
N GLN A 194 10.00 4.98 35.40
CA GLN A 194 8.85 4.13 35.60
C GLN A 194 8.47 3.61 34.22
N ALA A 195 9.00 2.43 33.92
CA ALA A 195 8.67 1.59 32.80
C ALA A 195 7.16 1.35 32.83
N ASP A 196 6.41 2.22 32.14
CA ASP A 196 4.97 2.10 32.04
C ASP A 196 4.62 0.95 31.09
N ARG A 197 4.60 -0.25 31.67
CA ARG A 197 4.15 -1.50 31.06
C ARG A 197 2.61 -1.51 31.03
N ALA A 198 1.99 -0.40 30.62
CA ALA A 198 0.54 -0.24 30.51
C ALA A 198 0.03 -0.65 29.12
N LYS A 199 -0.17 -1.97 29.00
CA LYS A 199 -1.16 -2.71 28.19
C LYS A 199 -1.39 -2.27 26.72
N PRO A 200 -1.11 -3.14 25.71
CA PRO A 200 -1.34 -2.85 24.29
C PRO A 200 -2.79 -2.47 23.92
N HIS A 201 -3.78 -2.86 24.75
CA HIS A 201 -5.20 -2.55 24.55
C HIS A 201 -5.54 -1.05 24.64
N SER A 202 -4.89 -0.29 25.53
CA SER A 202 -5.14 1.15 25.68
C SER A 202 -4.57 1.94 24.49
N HIS A 203 -3.46 1.46 23.93
CA HIS A 203 -2.83 2.02 22.74
C HIS A 203 -3.69 1.78 21.50
N MET A 204 -4.17 0.54 21.28
CA MET A 204 -5.01 0.22 20.12
C MET A 204 -6.34 1.01 20.14
N LEU A 205 -6.98 1.12 21.30
CA LEU A 205 -8.19 1.94 21.45
C LEU A 205 -7.92 3.41 21.10
N ARG A 206 -6.77 3.96 21.52
CA ARG A 206 -6.38 5.34 21.20
C ARG A 206 -6.17 5.53 19.70
N VAL A 207 -5.53 4.58 19.02
CA VAL A 207 -5.37 4.60 17.56
C VAL A 207 -6.73 4.55 16.86
N MET A 208 -7.65 3.68 17.30
CA MET A 208 -9.00 3.62 16.73
C MET A 208 -9.80 4.91 16.93
N VAL A 209 -9.68 5.54 18.09
CA VAL A 209 -10.33 6.84 18.37
C VAL A 209 -9.73 7.94 17.51
N GLN A 210 -8.41 7.95 17.33
CA GLN A 210 -7.75 8.91 16.44
C GLN A 210 -8.18 8.72 14.98
N LEU A 211 -8.15 7.48 14.49
CA LEU A 211 -8.62 7.13 13.15
C LEU A 211 -10.09 7.56 12.94
N SER A 212 -10.94 7.37 13.94
CA SER A 212 -12.35 7.78 13.87
C SER A 212 -12.53 9.30 13.79
N LYS A 213 -11.68 10.07 14.49
CA LYS A 213 -11.66 11.54 14.39
C LYS A 213 -11.17 11.99 13.02
N ASP A 214 -10.05 11.43 12.55
CA ASP A 214 -9.49 11.76 11.26
C ASP A 214 -10.46 11.42 10.11
N LEU A 215 -11.14 10.27 10.19
CA LEU A 215 -12.22 9.90 9.27
C LEU A 215 -13.36 10.92 9.28
N ARG A 216 -13.82 11.31 10.47
CA ARG A 216 -14.88 12.32 10.61
C ARG A 216 -14.47 13.65 9.98
N ASP A 217 -13.24 14.09 10.22
CA ASP A 217 -12.73 15.36 9.70
C ASP A 217 -12.53 15.30 8.18
N CYS A 218 -11.98 14.20 7.64
CA CYS A 218 -11.84 14.00 6.20
C CYS A 218 -13.19 14.00 5.47
N TYR A 219 -14.19 13.28 5.99
CA TYR A 219 -15.52 13.20 5.37
C TYR A 219 -16.42 14.40 5.68
N SER A 220 -15.99 15.33 6.54
CA SER A 220 -16.67 16.62 6.70
C SER A 220 -16.50 17.52 5.47
N SER A 221 -15.47 17.28 4.65
CA SER A 221 -15.32 17.93 3.35
C SER A 221 -16.20 17.27 2.29
N ARG A 222 -17.23 18.01 1.83
CA ARG A 222 -18.14 17.54 0.77
C ARG A 222 -17.41 17.09 -0.49
N LYS A 223 -16.31 17.76 -0.84
CA LYS A 223 -15.50 17.42 -2.01
C LYS A 223 -14.89 16.02 -1.87
N LEU A 224 -14.25 15.73 -0.72
CA LEU A 224 -13.67 14.42 -0.46
C LEU A 224 -14.74 13.33 -0.45
N LEU A 225 -15.90 13.59 0.18
CA LEU A 225 -17.00 12.64 0.21
C LEU A 225 -17.51 12.27 -1.18
N TYR A 226 -17.74 13.26 -2.07
CA TYR A 226 -18.15 12.99 -3.44
C TYR A 226 -17.10 12.20 -4.22
N TRP A 227 -15.81 12.55 -4.07
CA TRP A 227 -14.72 11.82 -4.72
C TRP A 227 -14.62 10.38 -4.22
N SER A 228 -14.76 10.14 -2.91
CA SER A 228 -14.76 8.79 -2.35
C SER A 228 -15.97 7.97 -2.81
N LEU A 229 -17.16 8.56 -2.87
CA LEU A 229 -18.36 7.88 -3.33
C LEU A 229 -18.26 7.51 -4.82
N TRP A 230 -17.76 8.43 -5.65
CA TRP A 230 -17.48 8.18 -7.05
C TRP A 230 -16.48 7.04 -7.22
N TRP A 231 -15.37 7.06 -6.47
CA TRP A 231 -14.37 6.00 -6.49
C TRP A 231 -14.96 4.64 -6.09
N ALA A 232 -15.73 4.60 -5.01
CA ALA A 232 -16.36 3.36 -4.53
C ALA A 232 -17.32 2.77 -5.58
N LEU A 233 -18.18 3.60 -6.18
CA LEU A 233 -19.10 3.17 -7.24
C LEU A 233 -18.37 2.70 -8.49
N ALA A 234 -17.34 3.43 -8.93
CA ALA A 234 -16.54 3.06 -10.09
C ALA A 234 -15.77 1.75 -9.87
N THR A 235 -15.14 1.57 -8.71
CA THR A 235 -14.44 0.32 -8.36
C THR A 235 -15.40 -0.85 -8.26
N ALA A 236 -16.58 -0.66 -7.65
CA ALA A 236 -17.60 -1.71 -7.59
C ALA A 236 -18.07 -2.13 -8.98
N GLY A 237 -18.37 -1.17 -9.86
CA GLY A 237 -18.75 -1.44 -11.24
C GLY A 237 -17.64 -2.15 -12.03
N PHE A 238 -16.40 -1.69 -11.90
CA PHE A 238 -15.24 -2.32 -12.53
C PHE A 238 -15.05 -3.77 -12.08
N ASN A 239 -15.06 -4.03 -10.77
CA ASN A 239 -14.93 -5.38 -10.21
C ASN A 239 -16.07 -6.30 -10.66
N GLN A 240 -17.29 -5.77 -10.80
CA GLN A 240 -18.42 -6.54 -11.31
C GLN A 240 -18.24 -6.92 -12.78
N VAL A 241 -17.72 -6.01 -13.62
CA VAL A 241 -17.44 -6.34 -15.02
C VAL A 241 -16.33 -7.39 -15.09
N VAL A 242 -15.17 -7.14 -14.47
CA VAL A 242 -13.99 -8.03 -14.58
C VAL A 242 -14.30 -9.46 -14.13
N ASN A 243 -14.98 -9.64 -13.00
CA ASN A 243 -15.26 -10.98 -12.47
C ASN A 243 -16.29 -11.77 -13.28
N TYR A 244 -17.30 -11.10 -13.84
CA TYR A 244 -18.45 -11.79 -14.42
C TYR A 244 -18.49 -11.76 -15.95
N ILE A 245 -17.76 -10.87 -16.62
CA ILE A 245 -17.82 -10.72 -18.07
C ILE A 245 -17.34 -11.98 -18.80
N GLN A 246 -16.24 -12.61 -18.34
CA GLN A 246 -15.70 -13.82 -18.94
C GLN A 246 -16.68 -15.00 -18.81
N VAL A 247 -17.30 -15.16 -17.64
CA VAL A 247 -18.31 -16.21 -17.39
C VAL A 247 -19.57 -15.98 -18.23
N LEU A 248 -19.98 -14.73 -18.39
CA LEU A 248 -21.14 -14.39 -19.21
C LEU A 248 -20.90 -14.70 -20.70
N TRP A 249 -19.69 -14.42 -21.20
CA TRP A 249 -19.30 -14.77 -22.56
C TRP A 249 -19.29 -16.28 -22.78
N ASP A 250 -18.73 -17.05 -21.85
CA ASP A 250 -18.71 -18.51 -21.96
C ASP A 250 -20.12 -19.11 -21.93
N TYR A 251 -21.04 -18.56 -21.13
CA TYR A 251 -22.46 -18.96 -21.14
C TYR A 251 -23.17 -18.63 -22.47
N ARG A 252 -22.84 -17.50 -23.10
CA ARG A 252 -23.50 -17.02 -24.32
C ARG A 252 -22.94 -17.64 -25.60
N ALA A 253 -21.64 -17.89 -25.65
CA ALA A 253 -20.92 -18.47 -26.78
C ALA A 253 -19.84 -19.42 -26.25
N PRO A 254 -20.19 -20.67 -25.91
CA PRO A 254 -19.26 -21.65 -25.38
C PRO A 254 -18.11 -21.89 -26.37
N SER A 255 -16.89 -21.59 -25.95
CA SER A 255 -15.69 -21.65 -26.79
C SER A 255 -15.16 -23.08 -26.92
N HIS A 256 -15.99 -24.03 -27.38
CA HIS A 256 -15.56 -25.42 -27.54
C HIS A 256 -14.66 -25.66 -28.77
N SER A 257 -14.53 -24.69 -29.69
CA SER A 257 -13.80 -24.86 -30.96
C SER A 257 -13.10 -23.60 -31.50
N SER A 258 -12.99 -22.53 -30.73
CA SER A 258 -12.36 -21.27 -31.17
C SER A 258 -11.24 -20.88 -30.22
N ALA A 259 -10.10 -20.45 -30.77
CA ALA A 259 -8.97 -19.99 -29.99
C ALA A 259 -9.38 -18.78 -29.12
N VAL A 260 -9.23 -18.92 -27.81
CA VAL A 260 -9.59 -17.88 -26.83
C VAL A 260 -8.42 -16.89 -26.71
N TYR A 261 -8.68 -15.63 -27.06
CA TYR A 261 -7.67 -14.55 -27.09
C TYR A 261 -7.80 -13.56 -25.93
N ASN A 262 -8.15 -14.06 -24.74
CA ASN A 262 -8.37 -13.20 -23.56
C ASN A 262 -7.15 -12.33 -23.23
N GLY A 263 -5.94 -12.90 -23.33
CA GLY A 263 -4.71 -12.16 -23.08
C GLY A 263 -4.42 -11.08 -24.13
N ALA A 264 -4.78 -11.30 -25.39
CA ALA A 264 -4.63 -10.27 -26.43
C ALA A 264 -5.59 -9.09 -26.22
N VAL A 265 -6.85 -9.38 -25.89
CA VAL A 265 -7.86 -8.35 -25.60
C VAL A 265 -7.45 -7.53 -24.37
N GLU A 266 -6.98 -8.21 -23.32
CA GLU A 266 -6.51 -7.58 -22.09
C GLU A 266 -5.24 -6.75 -22.32
N ALA A 267 -4.31 -7.21 -23.14
CA ALA A 267 -3.12 -6.45 -23.53
C ALA A 267 -3.49 -5.15 -24.27
N ILE A 268 -4.40 -5.21 -25.23
CA ILE A 268 -4.84 -4.03 -25.99
C ILE A 268 -5.58 -3.06 -25.08
N ALA A 269 -6.50 -3.55 -24.24
CA ALA A 269 -7.25 -2.72 -23.30
C ALA A 269 -6.31 -2.01 -22.30
N THR A 270 -5.30 -2.73 -21.79
CA THR A 270 -4.31 -2.19 -20.85
C THR A 270 -3.38 -1.19 -21.52
N PHE A 271 -2.97 -1.44 -22.77
CA PHE A 271 -2.09 -0.53 -23.51
C PHE A 271 -2.77 0.80 -23.88
N LEU A 272 -4.08 0.77 -24.14
CA LEU A 272 -4.88 1.94 -24.51
C LEU A 272 -5.36 2.78 -23.30
N SER A 273 -5.13 2.31 -22.07
CA SER A 273 -5.55 2.96 -20.82
C SER A 273 -4.48 3.89 -20.25
#